data_AF-A0A924HJ09-F1
#
_entry.id   AF-A0A924HJ09-F1
#
_cell.length_a   1.000
_cell.length_b   1.000
_cell.length_c   1.000
_cell.angle_alpha   90.00
_cell.angle_beta   90.00
_cell.angle_gamma   90.00
#
_symmetry.space_group_name_H-M   'P 1'
#
loop_
_entity.id
_entity.type
_entity.pdbx_description
1 polymer ?
#
loop_
_entity_poly.entity_id
_entity_poly.type
_entity_poly.pdbx_seq_one_letter_code
_entity_poly.pdbx_strand_id
1 'polypeptide(L)' 'MAEITIPQENWDRLKIKLRRKYIHLSEEDLAFEAGQEEKLISHLQERLKRKREYVVFTLKKGLLNIDNNRL' A
#
# COMPACT_ATOMS: atom_id res chain seq x y z
N MET A 1 -1.72 -9.71 14.44
CA MET A 1 -0.42 -9.04 14.32
C MET A 1 -0.33 -8.52 12.90
N ALA A 2 -0.23 -7.21 12.72
CA ALA A 2 -0.01 -6.66 11.39
C ALA A 2 1.33 -7.20 10.85
N GLU A 3 1.31 -7.82 9.66
CA GLU A 3 2.49 -8.44 9.04
C GLU A 3 3.50 -7.40 8.51
N ILE A 4 3.12 -6.12 8.57
CA ILE A 4 3.89 -4.93 8.18
C ILE A 4 3.50 -3.75 9.06
N THR A 5 4.49 -2.88 9.31
CA THR A 5 4.27 -1.54 9.87
C THR A 5 4.64 -0.52 8.82
N ILE A 6 3.73 0.41 8.53
CA ILE A 6 3.92 1.45 7.51
C ILE A 6 3.99 2.81 8.21
N PRO A 7 5.16 3.45 8.27
CA PRO A 7 5.27 4.82 8.75
C PRO A 7 4.48 5.77 7.86
N GLN A 8 3.80 6.76 8.43
CA GLN A 8 2.98 7.71 7.68
C GLN A 8 3.82 8.51 6.65
N GLU A 9 5.07 8.86 6.99
CA GLU A 9 6.02 9.50 6.05
C GLU A 9 6.27 8.65 4.80
N ASN A 10 6.33 7.32 4.98
CA ASN A 10 6.57 6.37 3.90
C ASN A 10 5.27 6.11 3.12
N TRP A 11 4.12 6.16 3.80
CA TRP A 11 2.83 6.00 3.15
C TRP A 11 2.59 7.06 2.08
N ASP A 12 2.91 8.33 2.33
CA ASP A 12 2.71 9.41 1.37
C ASP A 12 3.43 9.13 0.04
N ARG A 13 4.70 8.67 0.14
CA ARG A 13 5.50 8.25 -1.02
C ARG A 13 4.96 6.97 -1.67
N LEU A 14 4.56 5.99 -0.85
CA LEU A 14 4.03 4.71 -1.31
C LEU A 14 2.69 4.87 -2.05
N LYS A 15 1.81 5.75 -1.55
CA LYS A 15 0.52 6.13 -2.15
C LYS A 15 0.72 6.63 -3.57
N ILE A 16 1.72 7.48 -3.82
CA ILE A 16 2.05 7.97 -5.16
C ILE A 16 2.43 6.80 -6.09
N LYS A 17 3.27 5.86 -5.62
CA LYS A 17 3.68 4.69 -6.41
C LYS A 17 2.50 3.74 -6.67
N LEU A 18 1.65 3.51 -5.67
CA LEU A 18 0.44 2.72 -5.81
C LEU A 18 -0.52 3.33 -6.83
N ARG A 19 -0.77 4.64 -6.78
CA ARG A 19 -1.62 5.35 -7.74
C ARG A 19 -1.08 5.28 -9.17
N ARG A 20 0.24 5.34 -9.35
CA ARG A 20 0.88 5.15 -10.68
C ARG A 20 0.68 3.73 -11.21
N LYS A 21 0.82 2.72 -10.34
CA LYS A 21 0.67 1.30 -10.71
C LYS A 21 -0.80 0.91 -10.91
N TYR A 22 -1.69 1.49 -10.12
CA TYR A 22 -3.12 1.21 -10.08
C TYR A 22 -3.90 2.51 -10.28
N ILE A 23 -4.03 2.92 -11.54
CA ILE A 23 -4.71 4.16 -11.95
C ILE A 23 -6.19 4.19 -11.49
N HIS A 24 -6.78 3.02 -11.24
CA HIS A 24 -8.16 2.86 -10.77
C HIS A 24 -8.31 3.00 -9.25
N LEU A 25 -7.22 3.09 -8.47
CA LEU A 25 -7.32 3.37 -7.03
C LEU A 25 -7.53 4.87 -6.83
N SER A 26 -8.62 5.22 -6.19
CA SER A 26 -8.90 6.61 -5.80
C SER A 26 -8.08 6.99 -4.56
N GLU A 27 -7.99 8.29 -4.29
CA GLU A 27 -7.31 8.76 -3.08
C GLU A 27 -7.97 8.29 -1.80
N GLU A 28 -9.30 8.11 -1.82
CA GLU A 28 -10.09 7.55 -0.73
C GLU A 28 -9.73 6.08 -0.47
N ASP A 29 -9.45 5.30 -1.52
CA ASP A 29 -9.00 3.91 -1.40
C ASP A 29 -7.58 3.79 -0.83
N LEU A 30 -6.83 4.88 -0.92
CA LEU A 30 -5.47 5.02 -0.41
C LEU A 30 -5.44 5.88 0.86
N ALA A 31 -6.59 6.11 1.49
CA ALA A 31 -6.65 6.72 2.81
C ALA A 31 -6.15 5.72 3.85
N PHE A 32 -5.01 6.02 4.46
CA PHE A 32 -4.40 5.18 5.48
C PHE A 32 -3.77 6.05 6.55
N GLU A 33 -3.95 5.60 7.79
CA GLU A 33 -3.32 6.16 8.98
C GLU A 33 -2.52 5.06 9.67
N ALA A 34 -1.38 5.43 10.25
CA ALA A 34 -0.52 4.49 10.98
C ALA A 34 -1.32 3.80 12.10
N GLY A 35 -1.29 2.47 12.14
CA GLY A 35 -2.09 1.64 13.05
C GLY A 35 -3.34 1.02 12.40
N GLN A 36 -3.68 1.38 11.15
CA GLN A 36 -4.79 0.79 10.39
C GLN A 36 -4.34 -0.13 9.24
N GLU A 37 -3.15 -0.72 9.31
CA GLU A 37 -2.56 -1.51 8.23
C GLU A 37 -3.47 -2.67 7.82
N GLU A 38 -4.08 -3.35 8.80
CA GLU A 38 -4.98 -4.47 8.51
C GLU A 38 -6.23 -4.04 7.75
N LYS A 39 -6.78 -2.86 8.04
CA LYS A 39 -7.93 -2.29 7.32
C LYS A 39 -7.55 -1.96 5.88
N LEU A 40 -6.41 -1.28 5.69
CA LEU A 40 -5.88 -0.96 4.37
C LEU A 40 -5.66 -2.23 3.54
N ILE A 41 -5.05 -3.26 4.12
CA ILE A 41 -4.77 -4.53 3.44
C ILE A 41 -6.07 -5.21 3.03
N SER A 42 -7.08 -5.26 3.89
CA SER A 42 -8.40 -5.82 3.55
C SER A 42 -9.09 -5.01 2.45
N HIS A 43 -9.08 -3.68 2.54
CA HIS A 43 -9.66 -2.79 1.53
C HIS A 43 -9.00 -2.98 0.16
N LEU A 44 -7.66 -2.98 0.11
CA LEU A 44 -6.91 -3.20 -1.11
C LEU A 44 -7.10 -4.62 -1.68
N GLN A 45 -7.32 -5.64 -0.85
CA GLN A 45 -7.65 -6.98 -1.35
C GLN A 45 -8.96 -6.98 -2.14
N GLU A 46 -10.00 -6.34 -1.61
CA GLU A 46 -11.29 -6.24 -2.28
C GLU A 46 -11.20 -5.40 -3.55
N ARG A 47 -10.54 -4.24 -3.49
CA ARG A 47 -10.41 -3.34 -4.64
C ARG A 47 -9.55 -3.91 -5.76
N LEU A 48 -8.42 -4.51 -5.42
CA LEU A 48 -7.51 -5.11 -6.41
C LEU A 48 -7.95 -6.52 -6.84
N LYS A 49 -8.93 -7.13 -6.14
CA LYS A 49 -9.31 -8.54 -6.27
C LYS A 49 -8.09 -9.47 -6.19
N ARG A 50 -7.20 -9.21 -5.23
CA ARG A 50 -5.97 -9.98 -5.01
C ARG A 50 -5.95 -10.56 -3.61
N LYS A 51 -5.15 -11.63 -3.45
CA LYS A 51 -4.91 -12.25 -2.14
C LYS A 51 -4.17 -11.28 -1.21
N ARG A 52 -4.43 -11.39 0.09
CA ARG A 52 -3.71 -10.68 1.17
C ARG A 52 -2.21 -10.67 0.96
N GLU A 53 -1.64 -11.83 0.69
CA GLU A 53 -0.20 -12.03 0.47
C GLU A 53 0.35 -11.12 -0.64
N TYR A 54 -0.39 -10.97 -1.74
CA TYR A 54 0.03 -10.12 -2.86
C TYR A 54 -0.04 -8.63 -2.52
N VAL A 55 -1.06 -8.23 -1.75
CA VAL A 55 -1.20 -6.84 -1.27
C VAL A 55 -0.07 -6.52 -0.31
N VAL A 56 0.16 -7.36 0.70
CA VAL A 56 1.25 -7.22 1.67
C VAL A 56 2.60 -7.20 0.95
N PHE A 57 2.82 -8.10 -0.02
CA PHE A 57 4.02 -8.12 -0.84
C PHE A 57 4.21 -6.82 -1.61
N THR A 58 3.15 -6.28 -2.22
CA THR A 58 3.21 -5.01 -2.96
C THR A 58 3.55 -3.84 -2.05
N LEU A 59 2.97 -3.79 -0.85
CA LEU A 59 3.28 -2.78 0.16
C LEU A 59 4.74 -2.90 0.63
N LYS A 60 5.20 -4.11 1.00
CA LYS A 60 6.60 -4.38 1.38
C LYS A 60 7.56 -3.98 0.26
N LYS A 61 7.29 -4.41 -0.98
CA LYS A 61 8.14 -4.09 -2.13
C LYS A 61 8.17 -2.59 -2.42
N GLY A 62 7.04 -1.91 -2.29
CA GLY A 62 6.96 -0.46 -2.45
C GLY A 62 7.76 0.29 -1.40
N LEU A 63 7.70 -0.14 -0.14
CA LEU A 63 8.50 0.39 0.97
C LEU A 63 10.00 0.18 0.74
N LEU A 64 10.42 -1.03 0.36
CA LEU A 64 11.82 -1.34 0.06
C LEU A 64 12.38 -0.51 -1.10
N ASN A 65 11.51 -0.09 -2.02
CA ASN A 65 11.88 0.74 -3.16
C ASN A 65 11.38 2.18 -3.01
N ILE A 66 11.14 2.70 -1.80
CA ILE A 66 10.71 4.09 -1.61
C ILE A 66 11.79 5.07 -2.09
N ASP A 67 13.05 4.79 -1.79
CA ASP A 67 14.20 5.63 -2.14
C ASP A 67 14.77 5.34 -3.53
N ASN A 68 14.43 4.20 -4.13
CA ASN A 68 14.87 3.84 -5.48
C ASN A 68 13.80 4.22 -6.52
N ASN A 69 14.18 5.02 -7.52
CA ASN A 69 13.29 5.43 -8.61
C ASN A 69 13.01 4.30 -9.63
N ARG A 70 13.52 3.08 -9.40
CA ARG A 70 13.38 1.94 -10.31
C ARG A 70 12.33 0.96 -9.79
N LEU A 71 11.33 0.69 -10.63
CA LEU A 71 10.28 -0.31 -10.45
C LEU A 71 10.70 -1.62 -11.11
#